data_AF-A0ABD0PIZ7-F1
#
_entry.id   AF-A0ABD0PIZ7-F1
#
_cell.length_a   1.000
_cell.length_b   1.000
_cell.length_c   1.000
_cell.angle_alpha   90.00
_cell.angle_beta   90.00
_cell.angle_gamma   90.00
#
_symmetry.space_group_name_H-M   'P 1'
#
loop_
_entity.id
_entity.type
_entity.pdbx_description
1 polymer ?
#
loop_
_entity_poly.entity_id
_entity_poly.type
_entity_poly.pdbx_seq_one_letter_code
_entity_poly.pdbx_strand_id
1 'polypeptide(L)'
;AIIPAEGVEPNVKIYHERVEFVGSSKQNNISILLHNVTFEDQGEYICFARNPKEKERNHSAVFTLIVVDELKEVDNTLTIIIVSVLGGVIGLIILIMVVKAVVLAVLNKVQEKK
;
A
#
# COMPACT_ATOMS: atom_id res chain seq x y z
N ALA A 1 -17.05 -1.10 -20.46
CA ALA A 1 -17.11 0.12 -21.29
C ALA A 1 -16.02 0.03 -22.37
N ILE A 2 -16.25 0.60 -23.55
CA ILE A 2 -15.20 0.75 -24.59
C ILE A 2 -14.67 2.18 -24.45
N ILE A 3 -13.38 2.36 -24.15
CA ILE A 3 -12.76 3.70 -24.08
C ILE A 3 -12.33 4.06 -25.51
N PRO A 4 -13.02 5.01 -26.19
CA PRO A 4 -12.91 5.15 -27.63
C PRO A 4 -11.67 5.96 -28.07
N ALA A 5 -11.11 6.81 -27.19
CA ALA A 5 -9.88 7.57 -27.46
C ALA A 5 -9.28 8.11 -26.15
N GLU A 6 -7.95 8.19 -26.11
CA GLU A 6 -7.18 8.78 -25.01
C GLU A 6 -7.42 10.30 -24.98
N GLY A 7 -7.75 10.87 -23.81
CA GLY A 7 -8.03 12.31 -23.64
C GLY A 7 -9.47 12.77 -23.87
N VAL A 8 -10.39 11.86 -24.26
CA VAL A 8 -11.83 12.14 -24.38
C VAL A 8 -12.56 11.52 -23.21
N GLU A 9 -13.39 12.31 -22.51
CA GLU A 9 -14.18 11.76 -21.40
C GLU A 9 -15.22 10.74 -21.91
N PRO A 10 -15.38 9.59 -21.22
CA PRO A 10 -16.28 8.55 -21.66
C PRO A 10 -17.74 8.97 -21.44
N ASN A 11 -18.61 8.60 -22.37
CA ASN A 11 -20.05 8.62 -22.11
C ASN A 11 -20.39 7.43 -21.19
N VAL A 12 -20.68 7.73 -19.92
CA VAL A 12 -20.95 6.72 -18.90
C VAL A 12 -22.44 6.41 -18.78
N LYS A 13 -22.77 5.13 -18.61
CA LYS A 13 -24.12 4.66 -18.27
C LYS A 13 -24.07 4.08 -16.87
N ILE A 14 -24.82 4.68 -15.97
CA ILE A 14 -24.91 4.28 -14.57
C ILE A 14 -26.24 3.54 -14.39
N TYR A 15 -26.17 2.31 -13.89
CA TYR A 15 -27.34 1.43 -13.72
C TYR A 15 -27.86 1.38 -12.28
N HIS A 16 -27.20 2.06 -11.35
CA HIS A 16 -27.56 2.07 -9.95
C HIS A 16 -27.48 3.51 -9.41
N GLU A 17 -28.53 3.97 -8.74
CA GLU A 17 -28.67 5.37 -8.28
C GLU A 17 -27.59 5.83 -7.30
N ARG A 18 -27.10 4.91 -6.47
CA ARG A 18 -26.01 5.15 -5.51
C ARG A 18 -24.60 5.18 -6.13
N VAL A 19 -24.45 4.93 -7.43
CA VAL A 19 -23.14 4.89 -8.09
C VAL A 19 -22.89 6.18 -8.87
N GLU A 20 -21.71 6.76 -8.71
CA GLU A 20 -21.25 7.94 -9.43
C GLU A 20 -19.93 7.65 -10.14
N PHE A 21 -19.78 8.13 -11.37
CA PHE A 21 -18.48 8.11 -12.05
C PHE A 21 -17.68 9.35 -11.66
N VAL A 22 -16.55 9.13 -10.98
CA VAL A 22 -15.65 10.20 -10.50
C VAL A 22 -14.30 10.19 -11.22
N GLY A 23 -14.14 9.30 -12.22
CA GLY A 23 -12.94 9.16 -13.03
C GLY A 23 -12.78 10.26 -14.07
N SER A 24 -11.62 10.24 -14.75
CA SER A 24 -11.32 11.06 -15.92
C SER A 24 -10.42 10.28 -16.87
N SER A 25 -10.85 10.12 -18.12
CA SER A 25 -10.01 9.44 -19.14
C SER A 25 -8.79 10.28 -19.55
N LYS A 26 -8.74 11.57 -19.20
CA LYS A 26 -7.53 12.40 -19.38
C LYS A 26 -6.41 11.99 -18.42
N GLN A 27 -6.76 11.38 -17.30
CA GLN A 27 -5.84 10.92 -16.26
C GLN A 27 -5.75 9.39 -16.20
N ASN A 28 -6.26 8.68 -17.22
CA ASN A 28 -6.42 7.22 -17.20
C ASN A 28 -7.12 6.71 -15.93
N ASN A 29 -8.04 7.51 -15.39
CA ASN A 29 -8.77 7.24 -14.17
C ASN A 29 -10.19 6.83 -14.54
N ILE A 30 -10.61 5.65 -14.11
CA ILE A 30 -11.97 5.12 -14.33
C ILE A 30 -12.68 4.80 -13.01
N SER A 31 -12.30 5.50 -11.94
CA SER A 31 -12.87 5.33 -10.60
C SER A 31 -14.36 5.66 -10.55
N ILE A 32 -15.05 4.91 -9.69
CA ILE A 32 -16.45 5.13 -9.32
C ILE A 32 -16.55 5.37 -7.82
N LEU A 33 -17.61 6.02 -7.39
CA LEU A 33 -17.97 6.23 -6.00
C LEU A 33 -19.32 5.54 -5.73
N LEU A 34 -19.38 4.74 -4.66
CA LEU A 34 -20.62 4.15 -4.16
C LEU A 34 -21.06 4.91 -2.90
N HIS A 35 -22.19 5.59 -2.99
CA HIS A 35 -22.77 6.38 -1.90
C HIS A 35 -23.61 5.52 -0.97
N ASN A 36 -23.70 5.93 0.30
CA ASN A 36 -24.54 5.30 1.33
C ASN A 36 -24.34 3.77 1.39
N VAL A 37 -23.11 3.35 1.66
CA VAL A 37 -22.72 1.94 1.79
C VAL A 37 -23.41 1.32 3.01
N THR A 38 -23.89 0.09 2.83
CA THR A 38 -24.55 -0.74 3.86
C THR A 38 -23.86 -2.09 3.97
N PHE A 39 -24.16 -2.88 5.01
CA PHE A 39 -23.61 -4.23 5.15
C PHE A 39 -23.97 -5.18 3.99
N GLU A 40 -25.09 -4.93 3.30
CA GLU A 40 -25.52 -5.72 2.13
C GLU A 40 -24.63 -5.47 0.91
N ASP A 41 -23.88 -4.36 0.88
CA ASP A 41 -22.94 -4.05 -0.20
C ASP A 41 -21.61 -4.80 -0.05
N GLN A 42 -21.37 -5.48 1.06
CA GLN A 42 -20.14 -6.26 1.26
C GLN A 42 -20.04 -7.39 0.23
N GLY A 43 -18.88 -7.50 -0.41
CA GLY A 43 -18.66 -8.56 -1.38
C GLY A 43 -17.57 -8.26 -2.39
N GLU A 44 -17.55 -9.05 -3.46
CA GLU A 44 -16.60 -8.94 -4.55
C GLU A 44 -17.14 -8.03 -5.67
N TYR A 45 -16.36 -7.01 -5.99
CA TYR A 45 -16.62 -6.07 -7.08
C TYR A 45 -15.59 -6.31 -8.18
N ILE A 46 -16.09 -6.48 -9.41
CA ILE A 46 -15.25 -6.80 -10.57
C ILE A 46 -15.28 -5.62 -11.54
N CYS A 47 -14.12 -5.00 -11.74
CA CYS A 47 -13.92 -4.07 -12.84
C CYS A 47 -13.52 -4.84 -14.09
N PHE A 48 -14.39 -4.86 -15.09
CA PHE A 48 -14.13 -5.50 -16.37
C PHE A 48 -13.89 -4.46 -17.47
N ALA A 49 -12.75 -4.56 -18.14
CA ALA A 49 -12.38 -3.71 -19.26
C ALA A 49 -12.01 -4.55 -20.47
N ARG A 50 -12.36 -4.05 -21.66
CA ARG A 50 -11.97 -4.64 -22.94
C ARG A 50 -11.16 -3.62 -23.69
N ASN A 51 -9.94 -4.00 -24.10
CA ASN A 51 -9.01 -3.09 -24.77
C ASN A 51 -8.93 -3.40 -26.28
N PRO A 52 -9.53 -2.57 -27.14
CA PRO A 52 -9.42 -2.73 -28.59
C PRO A 52 -7.99 -2.68 -29.12
N LYS A 53 -7.11 -1.90 -28.48
CA LYS A 53 -5.68 -1.78 -28.86
C LYS A 53 -4.90 -3.08 -28.60
N GLU A 54 -5.42 -3.97 -27.77
CA GLU A 54 -4.82 -5.27 -27.46
C GLU A 54 -5.58 -6.44 -28.12
N LYS A 55 -6.01 -6.29 -29.38
CA LYS A 55 -6.81 -7.32 -30.08
C LYS A 55 -8.04 -7.73 -29.28
N GLU A 56 -8.77 -6.74 -28.76
CA GLU A 56 -10.00 -6.97 -28.00
C GLU A 56 -9.80 -7.80 -26.71
N ARG A 57 -8.61 -7.73 -26.10
CA ARG A 57 -8.31 -8.48 -24.87
C ARG A 57 -9.15 -7.98 -23.70
N ASN A 58 -9.63 -8.93 -22.91
CA ASN A 58 -10.34 -8.68 -21.67
C ASN A 58 -9.36 -8.59 -20.49
N HIS A 59 -9.54 -7.58 -19.67
CA HIS A 59 -8.85 -7.37 -18.41
C HIS A 59 -9.86 -7.30 -17.27
N SER A 60 -9.46 -7.81 -16.11
CA SER A 60 -10.32 -7.81 -14.92
C SER A 60 -9.49 -7.49 -13.70
N ALA A 61 -10.03 -6.61 -12.87
CA ALA A 61 -9.52 -6.33 -11.54
C ALA A 61 -10.62 -6.64 -10.53
N VAL A 62 -10.26 -7.31 -9.46
CA VAL A 62 -11.18 -7.74 -8.41
C VAL A 62 -10.87 -6.96 -7.15
N PHE A 63 -11.91 -6.35 -6.55
CA PHE A 63 -11.83 -5.62 -5.30
C PHE A 63 -12.85 -6.19 -4.32
N THR A 64 -12.42 -6.55 -3.11
CA THR A 64 -13.33 -7.03 -2.06
C THR A 64 -13.68 -5.85 -1.15
N LEU A 65 -14.94 -5.41 -1.22
CA LEU A 65 -15.46 -4.39 -0.30
C LEU A 65 -15.83 -5.07 1.01
N ILE A 66 -15.16 -4.68 2.09
CA ILE A 66 -15.48 -5.09 3.46
C ILE A 66 -16.16 -3.90 4.14
N VAL A 67 -17.33 -4.12 4.71
CA VAL A 67 -18.11 -3.08 5.39
C VAL A 67 -18.08 -3.35 6.89
N VAL A 68 -17.66 -2.36 7.66
CA VAL A 68 -17.52 -2.43 9.12
C VAL A 68 -18.25 -1.26 9.77
N ASP A 69 -18.64 -1.40 11.04
CA ASP A 69 -19.29 -0.32 11.79
C ASP A 69 -18.38 0.92 11.95
N GLU A 70 -17.08 0.68 12.21
CA GLU A 70 -16.08 1.74 12.40
C GLU A 70 -14.78 1.41 11.66
N LEU A 71 -14.32 2.32 10.80
CA LEU A 71 -12.99 2.25 10.19
C LEU A 71 -11.96 2.73 11.22
N LYS A 72 -11.39 1.77 11.97
CA LYS A 72 -10.25 2.05 12.85
C LYS A 72 -8.96 1.93 12.06
N GLU A 73 -8.16 2.99 12.08
CA GLU A 73 -6.79 2.89 11.62
C GLU A 73 -6.05 1.83 12.45
N VAL A 74 -5.23 1.03 11.78
CA VAL A 74 -4.45 -0.01 12.46
C VAL A 74 -3.38 0.68 13.30
N ASP A 75 -3.57 0.68 14.61
CA ASP A 75 -2.60 1.22 15.56
C ASP A 75 -1.36 0.33 15.64
N ASN A 76 -0.33 0.71 14.88
CA ASN A 76 0.97 0.04 14.85
C ASN A 76 1.95 0.55 15.91
N THR A 77 1.52 1.41 16.83
CA THR A 77 2.40 2.03 17.84
C THR A 77 3.09 0.98 18.70
N LEU A 78 2.35 -0.04 19.16
CA LEU A 78 2.91 -1.11 19.97
C LEU A 78 4.00 -1.89 19.23
N THR A 79 3.74 -2.23 17.96
CA THR A 79 4.69 -2.93 17.09
C THR A 79 5.97 -2.11 16.90
N ILE A 80 5.83 -0.80 16.66
CA ILE A 80 6.97 0.11 16.49
C ILE A 80 7.82 0.18 17.77
N ILE A 81 7.18 0.29 18.94
CA ILE A 81 7.88 0.33 20.22
C ILE A 81 8.70 -0.97 20.41
N ILE A 82 8.09 -2.13 20.20
CA ILE A 82 8.78 -3.43 20.37
C ILE A 82 10.00 -3.53 19.46
N VAL A 83 9.86 -3.18 18.17
CA VAL A 83 10.96 -3.23 17.20
C VAL A 83 12.07 -2.26 17.57
N SER A 84 11.73 -1.05 18.03
CA SER A 84 12.71 -0.03 18.42
C SER A 84 13.54 -0.46 19.64
N VAL A 85 12.92 -1.09 20.65
CA VAL A 85 13.61 -1.56 21.85
C VAL A 85 14.56 -2.71 21.51
N LEU A 86 14.11 -3.71 20.76
CA LEU A 86 14.94 -4.83 20.33
C LEU A 86 16.13 -4.36 19.48
N GLY A 87 15.87 -3.49 18.49
CA GLY A 87 16.91 -2.91 17.65
C GLY A 87 17.93 -2.07 18.45
N GLY A 88 17.45 -1.28 19.41
CA GLY A 88 18.29 -0.47 20.28
C GLY A 88 19.21 -1.30 21.18
N VAL A 89 18.68 -2.36 21.81
CA VAL A 89 19.48 -3.27 22.66
C VAL A 89 20.55 -3.99 21.85
N ILE A 90 20.18 -4.54 20.69
CA ILE A 90 21.13 -5.23 19.80
C ILE A 90 22.20 -4.25 19.32
N GLY A 91 21.82 -3.05 18.88
CA GLY A 91 22.74 -2.00 18.45
C GLY A 91 23.70 -1.57 19.55
N LEU A 92 23.21 -1.41 20.78
CA LEU A 92 24.04 -1.05 21.93
C LEU A 92 25.05 -2.16 22.26
N ILE A 93 24.65 -3.43 22.23
CA ILE A 93 25.55 -4.57 22.46
C ILE A 93 26.67 -4.59 21.41
N ILE A 94 26.34 -4.42 20.12
CA ILE A 94 27.32 -4.38 19.04
C ILE A 94 28.30 -3.21 19.25
N LEU A 95 27.79 -2.03 19.60
CA LEU A 95 28.62 -0.84 19.83
C LEU A 95 29.60 -1.06 20.99
N ILE A 96 29.14 -1.64 22.10
CA ILE A 96 29.99 -1.99 23.25
C ILE A 96 31.07 -3.00 22.82
N MET A 97 30.71 -4.02 22.05
CA MET A 97 31.65 -5.03 21.56
C MET A 97 32.74 -4.42 20.67
N VAL A 98 32.37 -3.51 19.76
CA VAL A 98 33.32 -2.80 18.88
C VAL A 98 34.27 -1.91 19.70
N VAL A 99 33.74 -1.12 20.65
CA VAL A 99 34.57 -0.27 21.52
C VAL A 99 35.58 -1.12 22.29
N LYS A 100 35.15 -2.23 22.91
CA LYS A 100 36.06 -3.14 23.62
C LYS A 100 37.13 -3.71 22.69
N ALA A 101 36.76 -4.14 21.49
CA ALA A 101 37.71 -4.68 20.51
C ALA A 101 38.76 -3.64 20.09
N VAL A 102 38.36 -2.39 19.83
CA VAL A 102 39.27 -1.29 19.47
C VAL A 102 40.20 -0.96 20.62
N VAL A 103 39.68 -0.83 21.85
CA VAL A 103 40.50 -0.55 23.04
C VAL A 103 41.54 -1.65 23.26
N LEU A 104 41.15 -2.92 23.17
CA LEU A 104 42.06 -4.07 23.27
C LEU A 104 43.13 -4.05 22.17
N ALA A 105 42.75 -3.74 20.92
CA ALA A 105 43.69 -3.65 19.81
C ALA A 105 44.72 -2.52 20.01
N VAL A 106 44.30 -1.35 20.52
CA VAL A 106 45.20 -0.22 20.82
C VAL A 106 46.15 -0.57 21.98
N LEU A 107 45.64 -1.15 23.07
CA LEU A 107 46.47 -1.55 24.22
C LEU A 107 47.52 -2.59 23.81
N ASN A 108 47.13 -3.61 23.04
CA ASN A 108 48.07 -4.63 22.56
C ASN A 108 49.16 -4.02 21.67
N LYS A 109 48.80 -3.11 20.75
CA LYS A 109 49.76 -2.37 19.91
C LYS A 109 50.75 -1.52 20.72
N VAL A 110 50.34 -0.99 21.87
CA VAL A 110 51.20 -0.22 22.77
C VAL A 110 52.14 -1.15 23.54
N GLN A 111 51.66 -2.30 24.00
CA GLN A 111 52.49 -3.31 24.68
C GLN A 111 53.56 -3.89 23.74
N GLU A 112 53.24 -4.18 22.48
CA GLU A 112 54.22 -4.68 21.49
C GLU A 112 55.36 -3.69 21.17
N LYS A 113 55.15 -2.38 21.41
CA LYS A 113 56.16 -1.34 21.14
C LYS A 113 57.08 -1.05 22.33
N LYS A 114 56.87 -1.68 23.48
CA LYS A 114 57.64 -1.47 24.70
C LYS A 114 58.58 -2.63 24.96
#